data_AF-A0A367LYW7-F1
#
_entry.id   AF-A0A367LYW7-F1
#
_cell.length_a   1.000
_cell.length_b   1.000
_cell.length_c   1.000
_cell.angle_alpha   90.00
_cell.angle_beta   90.00
_cell.angle_gamma   90.00
#
_symmetry.space_group_name_H-M   'P 1'
#
loop_
_entity.id
_entity.type
_entity.pdbx_description
1 polymer ?
#
loop_
_entity_poly.entity_id
_entity_poly.type
_entity_poly.pdbx_seq_one_letter_code
_entity_poly.pdbx_strand_id
1 'polypeptide(L)' 'MIDISTIRRTNALSLAEKEGGTGAFASRIDREPTQVSRLIGSNPTKNIGNKLARHIEECFDLPRGWLDVLHGKHI' A
#
# COMPACT_ATOMS: atom_id res chain seq x y z
N MET A 1 -9.06 -14.59 -10.94
CA MET A 1 -7.82 -13.81 -11.17
C MET A 1 -7.86 -12.63 -10.22
N ILE A 2 -6.87 -12.47 -9.34
CA ILE A 2 -6.80 -11.31 -8.44
C ILE A 2 -6.36 -10.11 -9.28
N ASP A 3 -7.08 -9.00 -9.19
CA ASP A 3 -6.73 -7.78 -9.94
C ASP A 3 -5.47 -7.11 -9.34
N ILE A 4 -4.69 -6.44 -10.19
CA ILE A 4 -3.48 -5.72 -9.77
C ILE A 4 -3.76 -4.69 -8.67
N SER A 5 -4.93 -4.04 -8.69
CA SER A 5 -5.35 -3.12 -7.63
C SER A 5 -5.47 -3.81 -6.28
N THR A 6 -5.93 -5.06 -6.27
CA THR A 6 -6.08 -5.87 -5.06
C THR A 6 -4.72 -6.31 -4.54
N ILE A 7 -3.80 -6.73 -5.41
CA ILE A 7 -2.43 -7.10 -5.04
C ILE A 7 -1.73 -5.90 -4.36
N ARG A 8 -1.75 -4.74 -5.02
CA ARG A 8 -1.15 -3.51 -4.48
C ARG A 8 -1.74 -3.12 -3.12
N ARG A 9 -3.06 -3.23 -2.99
CA ARG A 9 -3.74 -2.92 -1.72
C ARG A 9 -3.31 -3.87 -0.61
N THR A 10 -3.30 -5.18 -0.86
CA THR A 10 -2.88 -6.18 0.14
C THR A 10 -1.45 -5.97 0.59
N ASN A 11 -0.56 -5.66 -0.36
CA ASN A 11 0.83 -5.37 -0.05
C ASN A 11 0.99 -4.07 0.74
N ALA A 12 0.30 -2.99 0.34
CA ALA A 12 0.33 -1.72 1.06
C ALA A 12 -0.29 -1.82 2.47
N LEU A 13 -1.33 -2.64 2.65
CA LEU A 13 -1.87 -2.99 3.96
C LEU A 13 -0.83 -3.70 4.83
N SER A 14 -0.12 -4.67 4.26
CA SER A 14 0.93 -5.40 4.98
C SER A 14 2.09 -4.49 5.39
N LEU A 15 2.47 -3.52 4.54
CA LEU A 15 3.43 -2.49 4.90
C LEU A 15 2.89 -1.60 6.02
N ALA A 16 1.62 -1.18 5.93
CA ALA A 16 1.01 -0.35 6.96
C ALA A 16 0.94 -1.03 8.32
N GLU A 17 0.59 -2.33 8.37
CA GLU A 17 0.64 -3.11 9.60
C GLU A 17 2.05 -3.17 10.20
N LYS A 18 3.09 -3.33 9.36
CA LYS A 18 4.50 -3.35 9.81
C LYS A 18 4.97 -2.01 10.36
N GLU A 19 4.49 -0.89 9.82
CA GLU A 19 4.82 0.46 10.30
C GLU A 19 4.07 0.86 11.58
N GLY A 20 3.10 0.07 12.05
CA GLY A 20 2.28 0.40 13.22
C GLY A 20 0.91 1.01 12.88
N GLY A 21 0.45 0.83 11.65
CA GLY A 21 -0.90 1.14 11.18
C GLY A 21 -0.96 2.23 10.11
N THR A 22 -2.19 2.55 9.69
CA THR A 22 -2.48 3.49 8.58
C THR A 22 -1.89 4.88 8.78
N GLY A 23 -1.83 5.39 10.02
CA GLY A 23 -1.28 6.71 10.32
C GLY A 23 0.23 6.78 10.10
N ALA A 24 0.98 5.83 10.67
CA ALA A 24 2.43 5.73 10.48
C ALA A 24 2.80 5.49 9.01
N PHE A 25 2.05 4.63 8.33
CA PHE A 25 2.19 4.43 6.89
C PHE A 25 1.98 5.72 6.10
N ALA A 26 0.94 6.49 6.43
CA ALA A 26 0.65 7.75 5.76
C ALA A 26 1.79 8.76 5.91
N SER A 27 2.33 8.90 7.12
CA SER A 27 3.54 9.70 7.36
C SER A 27 4.74 9.18 6.58
N ARG A 28 4.96 7.86 6.53
CA ARG A 28 6.09 7.24 5.82
C ARG A 28 6.04 7.51 4.31
N ILE A 29 4.86 7.56 3.72
CA ILE A 29 4.68 7.83 2.29
C ILE A 29 4.38 9.29 1.97
N ASP A 30 4.57 10.21 2.92
CA ASP A 30 4.29 11.64 2.75
C ASP A 30 2.87 11.91 2.22
N ARG A 31 1.86 11.31 2.86
CA ARG A 31 0.45 11.49 2.52
C ARG A 31 -0.41 11.75 3.75
N GLU A 32 -1.51 12.44 3.50
CA GLU A 32 -2.55 12.64 4.50
C GLU A 32 -3.22 11.31 4.89
N PRO A 33 -3.41 11.02 6.19
CA PRO A 33 -4.06 9.80 6.66
C PRO A 33 -5.46 9.58 6.06
N THR A 34 -6.18 10.66 5.78
CA THR A 34 -7.51 10.60 5.14
C THR A 34 -7.45 10.09 3.69
N GLN A 35 -6.39 10.42 2.94
CA GLN A 35 -6.16 9.90 1.59
C GLN A 35 -5.78 8.42 1.64
N VAL A 36 -4.91 8.05 2.58
CA VAL A 36 -4.48 6.66 2.77
C VAL A 36 -5.64 5.76 3.21
N SER A 37 -6.52 6.25 4.09
CA SER A 37 -7.73 5.52 4.49
C SER A 37 -8.65 5.20 3.28
N ARG A 38 -8.73 6.10 2.28
CA ARG A 38 -9.48 5.83 1.04
C ARG A 38 -8.83 4.77 0.14
N LEU A 39 -7.56 4.45 0.35
CA LEU A 39 -6.79 3.49 -0.46
C LEU A 39 -6.70 2.12 0.22
N ILE A 40 -6.34 2.09 1.51
CA ILE A 40 -6.07 0.86 2.27
C ILE A 40 -6.96 0.69 3.49
N GLY A 41 -7.85 1.63 3.81
CA GLY A 41 -8.76 1.52 4.95
C GLY A 41 -9.84 0.44 4.77
N SER A 42 -10.74 0.35 5.75
CA SER A 42 -11.80 -0.67 5.80
C SER A 42 -12.74 -0.62 4.60
N ASN A 43 -13.07 0.58 4.12
CA ASN A 43 -13.89 0.82 2.93
C ASN A 43 -13.10 1.67 1.90
N PRO A 44 -12.20 1.06 1.12
CA PRO A 44 -11.42 1.78 0.13
C PRO A 44 -12.33 2.28 -0.99
N THR A 45 -12.21 3.56 -1.34
CA THR A 45 -12.95 4.19 -2.45
C THR A 45 -12.04 4.49 -3.64
N LYS A 46 -10.72 4.29 -3.49
CA LYS A 46 -9.71 4.53 -4.51
C LYS A 46 -8.75 3.35 -4.59
N ASN A 47 -8.24 3.12 -5.79
CA ASN A 47 -7.22 2.11 -6.06
C ASN A 47 -5.81 2.72 -6.06
N ILE A 48 -4.81 1.90 -5.78
CA ILE A 48 -3.40 2.28 -5.88
C ILE A 48 -2.98 2.19 -7.36
N GLY A 49 -2.94 3.36 -8.00
CA GLY A 49 -2.43 3.51 -9.37
C GLY A 49 -0.91 3.35 -9.46
N ASN A 50 -0.39 3.25 -10.69
CA ASN A 50 1.04 2.99 -10.92
C ASN A 50 1.95 4.04 -10.27
N LYS A 51 1.62 5.34 -10.39
CA LYS A 51 2.43 6.42 -9.79
C LYS A 51 2.53 6.28 -8.26
N LEU A 52 1.41 6.00 -7.60
CA LEU A 52 1.39 5.83 -6.16
C LEU A 52 2.11 4.54 -5.74
N ALA A 53 2.00 3.47 -6.52
CA ALA A 53 2.76 2.25 -6.26
C ALA A 53 4.26 2.51 -6.27
N ARG A 54 4.80 3.20 -7.29
CA ARG A 54 6.24 3.55 -7.33
C ARG A 54 6.66 4.42 -6.17
N HIS A 55 5.84 5.42 -5.84
CA HIS A 55 6.10 6.31 -4.70
C HIS A 55 6.19 5.53 -3.38
N ILE A 56 5.27 4.59 -3.13
CA ILE A 56 5.32 3.74 -1.94
C ILE A 56 6.58 2.86 -1.97
N GLU A 57 6.91 2.24 -3.12
CA GLU A 57 8.14 1.43 -3.24
C GLU A 57 9.39 2.26 -2.88
N GLU A 58 9.49 3.49 -3.39
CA GLU A 58 10.59 4.41 -3.09
C GLU A 58 10.65 4.80 -1.61
N CYS A 59 9.52 5.14 -0.97
CA CYS A 59 9.47 5.49 0.46
C CYS A 59 9.87 4.33 1.39
N PHE A 60 9.73 3.09 0.92
CA PHE A 60 10.08 1.88 1.66
C PHE A 60 11.41 1.26 1.21
N ASP A 61 12.15 1.92 0.31
CA ASP A 61 13.40 1.42 -0.26
C ASP A 61 13.24 0.02 -0.90
N LEU A 62 12.07 -0.24 -1.49
CA LEU A 62 11.70 -1.51 -2.11
C LEU A 62 12.03 -1.51 -3.61
N PRO A 63 12.31 -2.69 -4.19
CA PRO A 63 12.53 -2.79 -5.61
C PRO A 63 11.28 -2.42 -6.40
N ARG A 64 11.48 -1.82 -7.56
CA ARG A 64 10.39 -1.49 -8.48
C ARG A 64 9.63 -2.75 -8.88
N GLY A 65 8.33 -2.76 -8.63
CA GLY A 65 7.43 -3.88 -8.94
C GLY A 65 7.08 -4.70 -7.72
N TRP A 66 7.66 -4.38 -6.56
CA TRP A 66 7.35 -5.08 -5.31
C TRP A 66 5.86 -5.02 -4.99
N LEU A 67 5.18 -3.88 -5.17
CA LEU A 67 3.74 -3.80 -4.90
C LEU A 67 2.87 -4.55 -5.91
N ASP A 68 3.41 -4.92 -7.06
CA ASP A 68 2.68 -5.61 -8.14
C ASP A 68 2.73 -7.15 -8.01
N VAL A 69 3.55 -7.67 -7.11
CA VAL A 69 3.72 -9.10 -6.87
C VAL A 69 2.98 -9.49 -5.60
N LEU A 70 2.21 -10.57 -5.62
CA LEU A 70 1.54 -11.06 -4.42
C LEU A 70 2.58 -11.61 -3.44
N HIS A 71 2.80 -10.89 -2.34
CA HIS A 71 3.58 -11.39 -1.20
C HIS A 71 2.61 -12.05 -0.26
N GLY A 72 2.56 -13.38 -0.28
CA GLY A 72 1.69 -14.13 0.62
C GLY A 72 1.97 -13.72 2.07
N LYS A 73 0.94 -13.27 2.80
CA LYS A 73 0.96 -13.40 4.26
C LYS A 73 1.15 -14.89 4.52
N HIS A 74 2.33 -15.29 4.95
CA HIS A 74 2.49 -16.57 5.62
C HIS A 74 1.63 -16.44 6.88
N ILE A 75 0.42 -16.98 6.80
CA ILE A 75 -0.48 -17.19 7.94
C ILE A 75 0.15 -18.23 8.85
#